data_AF-Q31LU1-F1
#
_entry.id   AF-Q31LU1-F1
#
_cell.length_a   1.000
_cell.length_b   1.000
_cell.length_c   1.000
_cell.angle_alpha   90.00
_cell.angle_beta   90.00
_cell.angle_gamma   90.00
#
_symmetry.space_group_name_H-M   'P 1'
#
loop_
_entity.id
_entity.type
_entity.pdbx_description
1 polymer ?
#
loop_
_entity_poly.entity_id
_entity_poly.type
_entity_poly.pdbx_seq_one_letter_code
_entity_poly.pdbx_strand_id
1 'polypeptide(L)'
;MPPRWPREPDPNDPAYRRLENRINFALHIALFSAINSGLWFFQQLGHPFEHLSTVTLLWFAGLGLHAIFIWRDRPDKSEAQ
;
A
#
# COMPACT_ATOMS: atom_id res chain seq x y z
N MET A 1 3.56 -1.45 26.15
CA MET A 1 3.25 -2.86 25.80
C MET A 1 3.05 -2.94 24.30
N PRO A 2 3.55 -3.95 23.59
CA PRO A 2 3.24 -4.09 22.16
C PRO A 2 1.71 -4.26 22.02
N PRO A 3 1.06 -3.59 21.05
CA PRO A 3 -0.36 -3.77 20.78
C PRO A 3 -0.65 -5.26 20.51
N ARG A 4 -1.64 -5.82 21.21
CA ARG A 4 -2.06 -7.22 21.04
C ARG A 4 -3.43 -7.25 20.41
N TRP A 5 -3.62 -8.14 19.43
CA TRP A 5 -4.94 -8.39 18.87
C TRP A 5 -5.83 -9.04 19.97
N PRO A 6 -7.04 -8.52 20.26
CA PRO A 6 -7.78 -8.92 21.47
C PRO A 6 -8.38 -10.33 21.44
N ARG A 7 -8.51 -10.93 20.26
CA ARG A 7 -9.22 -12.20 20.02
C ARG A 7 -8.47 -13.08 19.03
N GLU A 8 -8.93 -14.31 18.79
CA GLU A 8 -8.41 -15.14 17.70
C GLU A 8 -8.58 -14.38 16.36
N PRO A 9 -7.56 -14.31 15.49
CA PRO A 9 -7.71 -13.73 14.15
C PRO A 9 -8.70 -14.56 13.32
N ASP A 10 -9.83 -13.96 12.94
CA ASP A 10 -10.80 -14.55 12.02
C ASP A 10 -10.73 -13.81 10.67
N PRO A 11 -10.45 -14.49 9.54
CA PRO A 11 -10.45 -13.88 8.22
C PRO A 11 -11.77 -13.22 7.82
N ASN A 12 -12.89 -13.63 8.41
CA ASN A 12 -14.21 -13.05 8.13
C ASN A 12 -14.49 -11.77 8.92
N ASP A 13 -13.64 -11.45 9.90
CA ASP A 13 -13.79 -10.27 10.72
C ASP A 13 -13.50 -8.97 9.93
N PRO A 14 -14.47 -8.02 9.87
CA PRO A 14 -14.25 -6.73 9.24
C PRO A 14 -13.06 -5.94 9.82
N ALA A 15 -12.81 -6.03 11.12
CA ALA A 15 -11.69 -5.33 11.74
C ALA A 15 -10.34 -5.91 11.31
N TYR A 16 -10.22 -7.24 11.29
CA TYR A 16 -9.03 -7.94 10.82
C TYR A 16 -8.74 -7.64 9.34
N ARG A 17 -9.76 -7.75 8.46
CA ARG A 17 -9.60 -7.48 7.02
C ARG A 17 -9.16 -6.05 6.73
N ARG A 18 -9.65 -5.07 7.48
CA ARG A 18 -9.21 -3.66 7.32
C ARG A 18 -7.76 -3.47 7.72
N LEU A 19 -7.30 -4.12 8.80
CA LEU A 19 -5.89 -4.09 9.18
C LEU A 19 -5.03 -4.73 8.09
N GLU A 20 -5.42 -5.91 7.61
CA GLU A 20 -4.75 -6.63 6.53
C GLU A 20 -4.64 -5.77 5.27
N ASN A 21 -5.74 -5.16 4.83
CA ASN A 21 -5.75 -4.26 3.66
C ASN A 21 -4.76 -3.10 3.83
N ARG A 22 -4.71 -2.47 5.00
CA ARG A 22 -3.77 -1.36 5.28
C ARG A 22 -2.31 -1.82 5.28
N ILE A 23 -2.02 -2.98 5.86
CA ILE A 23 -0.67 -3.56 5.85
C ILE A 23 -0.25 -3.89 4.41
N ASN A 24 -1.12 -4.55 3.65
CA ASN A 24 -0.86 -4.87 2.24
C ASN A 24 -0.59 -3.60 1.43
N PHE A 25 -1.35 -2.53 1.63
CA PHE A 25 -1.09 -1.26 0.97
C PHE A 25 0.23 -0.60 1.39
N ALA A 26 0.56 -0.62 2.68
CA ALA A 26 1.85 -0.13 3.15
C ALA A 26 3.02 -0.89 2.52
N LEU A 27 2.90 -2.21 2.35
CA LEU A 27 3.88 -3.02 1.64
C LEU A 27 4.01 -2.63 0.17
N HIS A 28 2.90 -2.35 -0.52
CA HIS A 28 2.94 -1.90 -1.91
C HIS A 28 3.63 -0.53 -2.03
N ILE A 29 3.38 0.40 -1.10
CA ILE A 29 4.09 1.69 -1.05
C ILE A 29 5.59 1.45 -0.85
N ALA A 30 5.97 0.62 0.12
CA ALA A 30 7.38 0.33 0.41
C ALA A 30 8.09 -0.27 -0.82
N LEU A 31 7.45 -1.24 -1.48
CA LEU A 31 7.97 -1.87 -2.68
C LEU A 31 8.11 -0.87 -3.84
N PHE A 32 7.08 -0.07 -4.07
CA PHE A 32 7.10 0.99 -5.07
C PHE A 32 8.25 1.97 -4.81
N SER A 33 8.41 2.45 -3.58
CA SER A 33 9.47 3.39 -3.22
C SER A 33 10.86 2.77 -3.37
N ALA A 34 11.06 1.53 -2.93
CA ALA A 34 12.35 0.85 -3.04
C ALA A 34 12.76 0.63 -4.50
N ILE A 35 11.84 0.13 -5.34
CA ILE A 35 12.14 -0.16 -6.75
C ILE A 35 12.30 1.13 -7.56
N ASN A 36 11.38 2.08 -7.44
CA ASN A 36 11.45 3.31 -8.21
C ASN A 36 12.66 4.16 -7.79
N SER A 37 13.01 4.24 -6.51
CA SER A 37 14.21 4.97 -6.09
C SER A 37 15.49 4.36 -6.67
N GLY A 38 15.61 3.02 -6.67
CA GLY A 38 16.72 2.32 -7.29
C GLY A 38 16.78 2.57 -8.80
N LEU A 39 15.67 2.39 -9.53
CA LEU A 39 15.63 2.61 -10.97
C LEU A 39 16.00 4.05 -11.36
N TRP A 40 15.48 5.04 -10.63
CA TRP A 40 15.81 6.46 -10.85
C TRP A 40 17.27 6.77 -10.52
N PHE A 41 17.87 6.10 -9.54
CA PHE A 41 19.31 6.17 -9.29
C PHE A 41 20.12 5.61 -10.46
N PHE A 42 19.77 4.43 -10.99
CA PHE A 42 20.45 3.84 -12.15
C PHE A 42 20.27 4.64 -13.44
N GLN A 43 19.11 5.29 -13.62
CA GLN A 43 18.87 6.22 -14.73
C GLN A 43 19.95 7.32 -14.79
N GLN A 44 20.42 7.78 -13.63
CA GLN A 44 21.44 8.83 -13.52
C GLN A 44 22.85 8.34 -13.89
N LEU A 45 23.09 7.03 -13.92
CA LEU A 45 24.39 6.42 -14.22
C LEU A 45 24.68 6.25 -15.73
N GLY A 46 23.83 6.82 -16.60
CA GLY A 46 24.08 6.84 -18.05
C GLY A 46 23.43 5.70 -18.84
N HIS A 47 22.54 4.93 -18.21
CA HIS A 47 21.66 3.96 -18.90
C HIS A 47 20.22 4.50 -18.95
N PRO A 48 19.87 5.30 -19.98
CA PRO A 48 18.54 5.86 -20.07
C PRO A 48 17.50 4.77 -20.38
N PHE A 49 16.66 4.43 -19.40
CA PHE A 49 15.40 3.75 -19.66
C PHE A 49 14.40 4.78 -20.20
N GLU A 50 14.07 4.66 -21.49
CA GLU A 50 13.17 5.62 -22.19
C GLU A 50 11.76 5.69 -21.59
N HIS A 51 11.27 4.59 -21.03
CA HIS A 51 9.90 4.48 -20.53
C HIS A 51 9.79 4.49 -19.01
N LEU A 52 10.89 4.80 -18.28
CA LEU A 52 10.90 4.77 -16.82
C LEU A 52 9.81 5.65 -16.22
N SER A 53 9.67 6.88 -16.71
CA SER A 53 8.63 7.82 -16.25
C SER A 53 7.22 7.26 -16.44
N THR A 54 6.94 6.64 -17.59
CA THR A 54 5.62 6.05 -17.88
C THR A 54 5.31 4.88 -16.95
N VAL A 55 6.30 4.01 -16.70
CA VAL A 55 6.15 2.87 -15.78
C VAL A 55 5.92 3.35 -14.35
N THR A 56 6.73 4.31 -13.86
CA THR A 56 6.56 4.91 -12.53
C THR A 56 5.18 5.54 -12.38
N LEU A 57 4.72 6.30 -13.39
CA LEU A 57 3.43 7.00 -13.33
C LEU A 57 2.25 6.01 -13.33
N LEU A 58 2.28 4.98 -14.18
CA LEU A 58 1.22 3.98 -14.27
C LEU A 58 1.12 3.15 -12.99
N TRP A 59 2.27 2.79 -12.41
CA TRP A 59 2.30 2.08 -11.14
C TRP A 59 1.84 2.97 -9.98
N PHE A 60 2.24 4.25 -9.97
CA PHE A 60 1.75 5.22 -8.99
C PHE A 60 0.22 5.42 -9.08
N ALA A 61 -0.33 5.47 -10.30
CA ALA A 61 -1.78 5.51 -10.49
C ALA A 61 -2.46 4.25 -9.92
N GLY A 62 -1.88 3.06 -10.12
CA GLY A 62 -2.34 1.82 -9.51
C GLY A 62 -2.35 1.86 -7.97
N LEU A 63 -1.31 2.41 -7.35
CA LEU A 63 -1.28 2.69 -5.91
C LEU A 63 -2.38 3.66 -5.48
N GLY A 64 -2.62 4.71 -6.26
CA GLY A 64 -3.71 5.66 -6.02
C GLY A 64 -5.08 4.98 -6.00
N LEU A 65 -5.35 4.09 -6.96
CA LEU A 65 -6.57 3.30 -6.99
C LEU A 65 -6.70 2.39 -5.77
N HIS A 66 -5.61 1.74 -5.36
CA HIS A 66 -5.57 0.92 -4.15
C HIS A 66 -5.88 1.76 -2.90
N ALA A 67 -5.31 2.96 -2.79
CA ALA A 67 -5.58 3.88 -1.68
C ALA A 67 -7.06 4.26 -1.59
N ILE A 68 -7.68 4.57 -2.74
CA ILE A 68 -9.11 4.88 -2.83
C ILE A 68 -9.97 3.69 -2.37
N PHE A 69 -9.60 2.47 -2.78
CA PHE A 69 -10.31 1.25 -2.37
C PHE A 69 -10.32 1.08 -0.85
N ILE A 70 -9.16 1.24 -0.19
CA ILE A 70 -9.06 1.11 1.26
C ILE A 70 -9.79 2.24 2.00
N TRP A 71 -9.70 3.47 1.49
CA TRP A 71 -10.38 4.61 2.11
C TRP A 71 -11.88 4.64 1.91
N ARG A 72 -12.43 3.92 0.92
CA ARG A 72 -13.87 3.69 0.81
C ARG A 72 -14.39 2.91 2.02
N ASP A 73 -13.59 1.99 2.55
CA ASP A 73 -13.94 1.02 3.59
C ASP A 73 -13.93 1.62 5.02
N ARG A 74 -14.41 2.86 5.18
CA ARG A 74 -14.44 3.55 6.48
C ARG A 74 -15.40 2.85 7.44
N PRO A 75 -15.01 2.68 8.72
CA PRO A 75 -15.90 2.11 9.73
C PRO A 75 -17.11 3.04 9.95
N ASP A 76 -18.28 2.45 10.13
CA ASP A 76 -19.40 3.16 10.73
C ASP A 76 -19.07 3.45 12.20
N LYS A 77 -19.74 4.42 12.81
CA LYS A 77 -19.43 4.84 14.19
C LYS A 77 -19.87 3.83 15.25
N SER A 78 -20.50 2.70 14.87
CA SER A 78 -21.12 1.75 15.79
C SER A 78 -20.13 0.73 16.38
N GLU A 79 -18.99 0.48 15.73
CA GLU A 79 -17.96 -0.45 16.22
C GLU A 79 -17.01 0.14 17.29
N ALA A 80 -17.22 1.40 17.67
CA ALA A 80 -16.40 2.09 18.68
C ALA A 80 -17.06 2.20 20.07
N GLN A 81 -18.20 1.52 20.29
CA GLN A 81 -18.83 1.32 21.61
C GLN A 81 -18.59 -0.10 22.11
#